data_AF-A0A938G6X4-F1
#
_entry.id   AF-A0A938G6X4-F1
#
_cell.length_a   1.000
_cell.length_b   1.000
_cell.length_c   1.000
_cell.angle_alpha   90.00
_cell.angle_beta   90.00
_cell.angle_gamma   90.00
#
_symmetry.space_group_name_H-M   'P 1'
#
loop_
_entity.id
_entity.type
_entity.pdbx_description
1 polymer ?
#
loop_
_entity_poly.entity_id
_entity_poly.type
_entity_poly.pdbx_seq_one_letter_code
_entity_poly.pdbx_strand_id
1 'polypeptide(L)'
;MRQLLSWRTWAAIAVLLILMTVVQLLTGRGPRGDSSDSDPQPSIRRVETVASVMQIQASEAFGVVDGVTVGSATLTLDDGRSVNIARETPGEIDCADRVTPASCVLLADLLGEGVVWYALVNSDGPAARTLVLPTLVDMEDGGDTGVLANTWRIKLTDGVTRTCAGEPRSATLRAFIESYADSGIRTVLDLDRDEVVEVICEQ
;
A
#
# COMPACT_ATOMS: atom_id res chain seq x y z
N MET A 1 -16.26 -58.80 -11.38
CA MET A 1 -15.00 -58.28 -10.78
C MET A 1 -13.83 -59.09 -11.34
N ARG A 2 -12.74 -58.39 -11.71
CA ARG A 2 -11.44 -58.92 -12.18
C ARG A 2 -11.28 -59.19 -13.69
N GLN A 3 -11.27 -58.11 -14.47
CA GLN A 3 -10.43 -58.01 -15.67
C GLN A 3 -9.37 -56.96 -15.35
N LEU A 4 -8.35 -57.40 -14.61
CA LEU A 4 -7.30 -56.54 -14.09
C LEU A 4 -6.30 -56.27 -15.22
N LEU A 5 -6.24 -54.99 -15.59
CA LEU A 5 -5.11 -54.24 -16.16
C LEU A 5 -4.03 -55.11 -16.83
N SER A 6 -4.09 -55.15 -18.16
CA SER A 6 -3.01 -55.66 -19.00
C SER A 6 -1.65 -55.11 -18.55
N TRP A 7 -0.59 -55.91 -18.61
CA TRP A 7 0.78 -55.50 -18.31
C TRP A 7 1.20 -54.17 -18.97
N ARG A 8 0.62 -53.86 -20.12
CA ARG A 8 0.82 -52.62 -20.88
C ARG A 8 0.31 -51.38 -20.16
N THR A 9 -0.79 -51.46 -19.41
CA THR A 9 -1.30 -50.32 -18.62
C THR A 9 -0.41 -50.05 -17.42
N TRP A 10 0.16 -51.09 -16.80
CA TRP A 10 1.14 -50.93 -15.73
C TRP A 10 2.45 -50.30 -16.22
N ALA A 11 2.93 -50.69 -17.40
CA ALA A 11 4.09 -50.07 -18.02
C ALA A 11 3.87 -48.57 -18.32
N ALA A 12 2.68 -48.20 -18.82
CA ALA A 12 2.36 -46.79 -19.09
C ALA A 12 2.30 -45.93 -17.81
N ILE A 13 1.71 -46.46 -16.74
CA ILE A 13 1.65 -45.77 -15.44
C ILE A 13 3.06 -45.60 -14.85
N ALA A 14 3.91 -46.63 -14.93
CA ALA A 14 5.28 -46.55 -14.46
C ALA A 14 6.08 -45.47 -15.20
N VAL A 15 5.95 -45.39 -16.53
CA VAL A 15 6.59 -44.34 -17.34
C VAL A 15 6.10 -42.94 -16.94
N LEU A 16 4.80 -42.76 -16.73
CA LEU A 16 4.23 -41.47 -16.30
C LEU A 16 4.74 -41.06 -14.92
N LEU A 17 4.83 -41.98 -13.96
CA LEU A 17 5.36 -41.70 -12.63
C LEU A 17 6.84 -41.34 -12.66
N ILE A 18 7.64 -42.02 -13.49
CA ILE A 18 9.06 -41.69 -13.71
C ILE A 18 9.19 -40.30 -14.34
N LEU A 19 8.37 -39.98 -15.33
CA LEU A 19 8.43 -38.68 -15.99
C LEU A 19 8.01 -37.54 -15.04
N MET A 20 7.00 -37.78 -14.20
CA MET A 20 6.58 -36.85 -13.16
C MET A 20 7.67 -36.63 -12.08
N THR A 21 8.38 -37.69 -11.67
CA THR A 21 9.50 -37.57 -10.72
C THR A 21 10.72 -36.89 -11.35
N VAL A 22 11.01 -37.13 -12.63
CA VAL A 22 12.08 -36.43 -13.35
C VAL A 22 11.76 -34.94 -13.49
N VAL A 23 10.52 -34.58 -13.82
CA VAL A 23 10.09 -33.16 -13.84
C VAL A 23 10.26 -32.53 -12.46
N GLN A 24 9.79 -33.19 -11.39
CA GLN A 24 9.98 -32.72 -10.01
C GLN A 24 11.45 -32.57 -9.61
N LEU A 25 12.34 -33.44 -10.10
CA LEU A 25 13.78 -33.34 -9.83
C LEU A 25 14.45 -32.20 -10.63
N LEU A 26 13.99 -31.95 -11.85
CA LEU A 26 14.48 -30.86 -12.71
C LEU A 26 13.96 -29.50 -12.25
N THR A 27 12.70 -29.40 -11.79
CA THR A 27 12.10 -28.16 -11.31
C THR A 27 12.31 -27.93 -9.81
N GLY A 28 12.48 -28.98 -9.02
CA GLY A 28 12.66 -28.93 -7.56
C GLY A 28 14.10 -28.77 -7.09
N ARG A 29 15.08 -28.77 -8.03
CA ARG A 29 16.51 -28.58 -7.74
C ARG A 29 17.08 -27.36 -8.46
N GLY A 30 16.33 -26.27 -8.49
CA GLY A 30 16.95 -24.95 -8.57
C GLY A 30 17.86 -24.74 -7.35
N PRO A 31 18.95 -23.96 -7.44
CA PRO A 31 19.76 -23.63 -6.28
C PRO A 31 18.82 -23.10 -5.19
N ARG A 32 18.81 -23.75 -4.02
CA ARG A 32 18.38 -23.06 -2.81
C ARG A 32 19.44 -22.00 -2.58
N GLY A 33 19.21 -20.82 -3.15
CA GLY A 33 19.89 -19.63 -2.72
C GLY A 33 19.65 -19.53 -1.22
N ASP A 34 20.75 -19.53 -0.49
CA ASP A 34 20.80 -19.04 0.88
C ASP A 34 20.40 -17.56 0.81
N SER A 35 19.10 -17.29 0.87
CA SER A 35 18.56 -15.93 0.90
C SER A 35 18.60 -15.44 2.34
N SER A 36 19.82 -15.20 2.83
CA SER A 36 20.09 -14.23 3.88
C SER A 36 20.05 -12.83 3.27
N ASP A 37 18.88 -12.45 2.77
CA ASP A 37 18.36 -11.09 2.56
C ASP A 37 17.08 -11.26 1.72
N SER A 38 15.98 -11.38 2.42
CA SER A 38 14.67 -11.15 1.84
C SER A 38 14.00 -10.23 2.84
N ASP A 39 14.35 -8.96 2.76
CA ASP A 39 13.42 -7.89 3.09
C ASP A 39 12.55 -7.76 1.83
N PRO A 40 11.37 -8.40 1.73
CA PRO A 40 10.48 -8.17 0.62
C PRO A 40 9.64 -6.94 0.98
N GLN A 41 10.30 -5.83 1.32
CA GLN A 41 9.60 -4.58 1.55
C GLN A 41 9.51 -3.87 0.19
N PRO A 42 8.31 -3.50 -0.26
CA PRO A 42 8.12 -3.03 -1.62
C PRO A 42 9.06 -1.87 -1.90
N SER A 43 9.76 -2.03 -3.02
CA SER A 43 10.36 -0.97 -3.80
C SER A 43 9.36 0.17 -3.91
N ILE A 44 9.56 1.23 -3.12
CA ILE A 44 8.81 2.50 -3.17
C ILE A 44 7.34 2.38 -2.70
N ARG A 45 6.99 3.07 -1.60
CA ARG A 45 5.61 3.17 -1.08
C ARG A 45 4.83 4.24 -1.85
N ARG A 46 4.24 3.90 -2.99
CA ARG A 46 3.44 4.82 -3.80
C ARG A 46 1.98 4.80 -3.34
N VAL A 47 1.38 5.97 -3.19
CA VAL A 47 -0.04 6.14 -2.90
C VAL A 47 -0.72 6.55 -4.19
N GLU A 48 -1.50 5.65 -4.75
CA GLU A 48 -2.27 5.89 -5.99
C GLU A 48 -3.77 5.96 -5.75
N THR A 49 -4.23 5.41 -4.63
CA THR A 49 -5.65 5.45 -4.23
C THR A 49 -5.74 5.88 -2.79
N VAL A 50 -6.64 6.84 -2.54
CA VAL A 50 -7.00 7.27 -1.20
C VAL A 50 -8.52 7.16 -1.08
N ALA A 51 -9.01 6.67 0.06
CA ALA A 51 -10.44 6.57 0.26
C ALA A 51 -10.80 6.51 1.74
N SER A 52 -11.93 7.10 2.10
CA SER A 52 -12.51 6.92 3.43
C SER A 52 -13.08 5.51 3.56
N VAL A 53 -12.79 4.84 4.68
CA VAL A 53 -13.26 3.47 4.93
C VAL A 53 -14.56 3.50 5.71
N MET A 54 -15.62 2.99 5.07
CA MET A 54 -16.97 2.94 5.63
C MET A 54 -17.24 1.68 6.46
N GLN A 55 -16.59 0.58 6.11
CA GLN A 55 -16.73 -0.68 6.84
C GLN A 55 -15.47 -1.53 6.72
N ILE A 56 -15.10 -2.22 7.79
CA ILE A 56 -13.99 -3.18 7.81
C ILE A 56 -14.54 -4.55 8.23
N GLN A 57 -14.50 -5.51 7.32
CA GLN A 57 -14.82 -6.92 7.59
C GLN A 57 -13.52 -7.70 7.67
N ALA A 58 -13.01 -7.87 8.89
CA ALA A 58 -11.69 -8.44 9.14
C ALA A 58 -11.75 -9.85 9.75
N SER A 59 -10.75 -10.67 9.43
CA SER A 59 -10.48 -11.92 10.16
C SER A 59 -10.01 -11.62 11.59
N GLU A 60 -10.14 -12.57 12.52
CA GLU A 60 -9.73 -12.40 13.93
C GLU A 60 -8.25 -11.99 14.09
N ALA A 61 -7.39 -12.44 13.18
CA ALA A 61 -5.96 -12.17 13.22
C ALA A 61 -5.54 -10.94 12.39
N PHE A 62 -6.48 -10.11 11.93
CA PHE A 62 -6.16 -9.00 11.03
C PHE A 62 -5.31 -7.92 11.72
N GLY A 63 -4.11 -7.71 11.20
CA GLY A 63 -3.15 -6.74 11.71
C GLY A 63 -1.90 -6.70 10.82
N VAL A 64 -0.88 -6.00 11.28
CA VAL A 64 0.45 -5.97 10.63
C VAL A 64 1.49 -6.40 11.64
N VAL A 65 2.36 -7.33 11.23
CA VAL A 65 3.53 -7.77 12.00
C VAL A 65 4.73 -7.70 11.07
N ASP A 66 5.80 -7.04 11.50
CA ASP A 66 7.03 -6.84 10.71
C ASP A 66 6.76 -6.28 9.29
N GLY A 67 5.82 -5.33 9.19
CA GLY A 67 5.49 -4.64 7.93
C GLY A 67 4.62 -5.44 6.94
N VAL A 68 4.15 -6.63 7.32
CA VAL A 68 3.26 -7.46 6.49
C VAL A 68 1.95 -7.80 7.20
N THR A 69 0.87 -7.89 6.44
CA THR A 69 -0.46 -8.22 6.96
C THR A 69 -0.52 -9.65 7.49
N VAL A 70 -0.89 -9.78 8.75
CA VAL A 70 -1.41 -11.02 9.32
C VAL A 70 -2.93 -11.05 9.18
N GLY A 71 -3.50 -12.19 8.80
CA GLY A 71 -4.94 -12.30 8.53
C GLY A 71 -5.37 -11.70 7.19
N SER A 72 -6.64 -11.34 7.06
CA SER A 72 -7.20 -10.67 5.87
C SER A 72 -8.35 -9.74 6.26
N ALA A 73 -8.64 -8.76 5.41
CA ALA A 73 -9.80 -7.89 5.59
C ALA A 73 -10.40 -7.46 4.25
N THR A 74 -11.72 -7.27 4.23
CA THR A 74 -12.43 -6.58 3.15
C THR A 74 -12.87 -5.22 3.66
N LEU A 75 -12.42 -4.17 2.97
CA LEU A 75 -12.76 -2.78 3.26
C LEU A 75 -13.85 -2.33 2.28
N THR A 76 -14.91 -1.72 2.79
CA THR A 76 -15.89 -0.99 1.95
C THR A 76 -15.55 0.49 2.01
N LEU A 77 -15.39 1.11 0.85
CA LEU A 77 -15.02 2.52 0.70
C LEU A 77 -16.26 3.43 0.63
N ASP A 78 -16.04 4.73 0.72
CA ASP A 78 -17.05 5.79 0.62
C ASP A 78 -17.75 5.86 -0.75
N ASP A 79 -17.06 5.49 -1.82
CA ASP A 79 -17.62 5.35 -3.17
C ASP A 79 -18.36 4.01 -3.40
N GLY A 80 -18.42 3.16 -2.37
CA GLY A 80 -19.09 1.85 -2.40
C GLY A 80 -18.26 0.72 -3.00
N ARG A 81 -17.03 0.98 -3.48
CA ARG A 81 -16.10 -0.09 -3.88
C ARG A 81 -15.69 -0.91 -2.66
N SER A 82 -15.27 -2.15 -2.93
CA SER A 82 -14.68 -3.01 -1.92
C SER A 82 -13.24 -3.35 -2.28
N VAL A 83 -12.34 -3.23 -1.31
CA VAL A 83 -10.92 -3.58 -1.45
C VAL A 83 -10.61 -4.75 -0.54
N ASN A 84 -9.95 -5.77 -1.07
CA ASN A 84 -9.53 -6.94 -0.31
C ASN A 84 -8.05 -6.86 0.04
N ILE A 85 -7.75 -6.78 1.33
CA ILE A 85 -6.40 -6.89 1.87
C ILE A 85 -6.15 -8.35 2.23
N ALA A 86 -5.34 -9.01 1.40
CA ALA A 86 -4.94 -10.40 1.62
C ALA A 86 -3.86 -10.51 2.71
N ARG A 87 -3.69 -11.71 3.24
CA ARG A 87 -2.53 -12.05 4.08
C ARG A 87 -1.25 -11.83 3.28
N GLU A 88 -0.17 -11.50 3.98
CA GLU A 88 1.17 -11.29 3.40
C GLU A 88 1.26 -10.05 2.49
N THR A 89 0.21 -9.22 2.45
CA THR A 89 0.26 -7.90 1.80
C THR A 89 1.16 -6.98 2.63
N PRO A 90 2.16 -6.30 2.04
CA PRO A 90 2.90 -5.26 2.73
C PRO A 90 2.00 -4.11 3.16
N GLY A 91 2.18 -3.60 4.38
CA GLY A 91 1.43 -2.43 4.80
C GLY A 91 1.65 -2.00 6.23
N GLU A 92 0.93 -0.97 6.64
CA GLU A 92 0.92 -0.44 8.01
C GLU A 92 -0.50 -0.08 8.45
N ILE A 93 -0.78 -0.23 9.75
CA ILE A 93 -2.09 0.09 10.31
C ILE A 93 -1.92 0.89 11.59
N ASP A 94 -2.22 2.18 11.48
CA ASP A 94 -2.22 3.13 12.59
C ASP A 94 -3.65 3.58 12.97
N CYS A 95 -4.67 3.19 12.20
CA CYS A 95 -6.06 3.49 12.53
C CYS A 95 -6.52 2.72 13.79
N ALA A 96 -6.95 3.50 14.79
CA ALA A 96 -7.37 2.99 16.10
C ALA A 96 -8.85 2.58 16.13
N ASP A 97 -9.74 3.38 15.54
CA ASP A 97 -11.17 3.09 15.48
C ASP A 97 -11.55 2.45 14.14
N ARG A 98 -11.62 1.12 14.14
CA ARG A 98 -11.94 0.30 12.96
C ARG A 98 -13.42 -0.11 12.87
N VAL A 99 -14.26 0.43 13.76
CA VAL A 99 -15.68 0.07 13.86
C VAL A 99 -16.57 1.20 13.39
N THR A 100 -16.23 2.44 13.73
CA THR A 100 -17.01 3.61 13.30
C THR A 100 -16.74 3.93 11.82
N PRO A 101 -17.78 4.10 10.99
CA PRO A 101 -17.60 4.50 9.59
C PRO A 101 -16.84 5.82 9.44
N ALA A 102 -15.96 5.90 8.43
CA ALA A 102 -15.14 7.06 8.11
C ALA A 102 -14.12 7.49 9.20
N SER A 103 -13.87 6.64 10.20
CA SER A 103 -12.79 6.85 11.18
C SER A 103 -11.40 6.48 10.64
N CYS A 104 -11.33 5.67 9.58
CA CYS A 104 -10.08 5.32 8.92
C CYS A 104 -10.03 5.82 7.48
N VAL A 105 -8.84 6.16 7.00
CA VAL A 105 -8.55 6.41 5.59
C VAL A 105 -7.59 5.32 5.10
N LEU A 106 -7.93 4.72 3.96
CA LEU A 106 -7.05 3.82 3.21
C LEU A 106 -6.18 4.67 2.29
N LEU A 107 -4.87 4.45 2.34
CA LEU A 107 -3.92 4.90 1.31
C LEU A 107 -3.29 3.64 0.71
N ALA A 108 -3.36 3.46 -0.60
CA ALA A 108 -2.92 2.21 -1.21
C ALA A 108 -2.21 2.41 -2.55
N ASP A 109 -1.29 1.49 -2.81
CA ASP A 109 -0.78 1.15 -4.13
C ASP A 109 -1.64 0.00 -4.68
N LEU A 110 -2.34 0.24 -5.79
CA LEU A 110 -3.24 -0.74 -6.40
C LEU A 110 -2.73 -1.14 -7.78
N LEU A 111 -2.63 -2.45 -7.99
CA LEU A 111 -2.41 -3.03 -9.32
C LEU A 111 -3.67 -3.75 -9.77
N GLY A 112 -4.51 -3.03 -10.52
CA GLY A 112 -5.86 -3.50 -10.85
C GLY A 112 -6.73 -3.56 -9.59
N GLU A 113 -7.18 -4.77 -9.22
CA GLU A 113 -7.95 -5.01 -7.99
C GLU A 113 -7.06 -5.45 -6.80
N GLY A 114 -5.77 -5.70 -7.04
CA GLY A 114 -4.83 -6.18 -6.02
C GLY A 114 -4.15 -5.03 -5.28
N VAL A 115 -4.04 -5.17 -3.96
CA VAL A 115 -3.27 -4.25 -3.11
C VAL A 115 -1.80 -4.66 -3.12
N VAL A 116 -0.92 -3.79 -3.60
CA VAL A 116 0.54 -4.02 -3.60
C VAL A 116 1.14 -3.56 -2.27
N TRP A 117 0.67 -2.42 -1.77
CA TRP A 117 1.01 -1.88 -0.46
C TRP A 117 -0.15 -1.03 0.06
N TYR A 118 -0.31 -0.93 1.38
CA TYR A 118 -1.31 -0.03 1.96
C TYR A 118 -0.89 0.57 3.30
N ALA A 119 -1.52 1.68 3.65
CA ALA A 119 -1.60 2.20 4.99
C ALA A 119 -3.08 2.42 5.35
N LEU A 120 -3.43 2.07 6.59
CA LEU A 120 -4.73 2.40 7.18
C LEU A 120 -4.49 3.36 8.34
N VAL A 121 -4.82 4.64 8.17
CA VAL A 121 -4.57 5.70 9.14
C VAL A 121 -5.88 6.25 9.71
N ASN A 122 -5.80 6.96 10.83
CA ASN A 122 -6.95 7.68 11.37
C ASN A 122 -7.35 8.81 10.41
N SER A 123 -8.64 9.03 10.23
CA SER A 123 -9.13 10.25 9.58
C SER A 123 -8.96 11.46 10.50
N ASP A 124 -8.96 12.67 9.94
CA ASP A 124 -9.04 13.91 10.71
C ASP A 124 -10.46 14.18 11.27
N GLY A 125 -11.37 13.22 11.08
CA GLY A 125 -12.73 13.23 11.60
C GLY A 125 -13.71 12.49 10.67
N PRO A 126 -14.88 12.05 11.17
CA PRO A 126 -15.82 11.21 10.41
C PRO A 126 -16.44 11.86 9.16
N ALA A 127 -16.34 13.18 9.04
CA ALA A 127 -16.82 13.95 7.89
C ALA A 127 -15.71 14.80 7.26
N ALA A 128 -14.45 14.54 7.62
CA ALA A 128 -13.32 15.23 7.04
C ALA A 128 -13.20 14.84 5.56
N ARG A 129 -12.95 15.84 4.72
CA ARG A 129 -12.61 15.65 3.30
C ARG A 129 -11.13 15.82 3.03
N THR A 130 -10.37 16.04 4.10
CA THR A 130 -8.94 16.23 4.05
C THR A 130 -8.29 15.30 5.03
N LEU A 131 -7.03 14.97 4.74
CA LEU A 131 -6.18 14.21 5.63
C LEU A 131 -4.84 14.93 5.79
N VAL A 132 -4.45 15.20 7.02
CA VAL A 132 -3.13 15.69 7.36
C VAL A 132 -2.15 14.52 7.29
N LEU A 133 -1.14 14.71 6.45
CA LEU A 133 -0.05 13.76 6.24
C LEU A 133 1.25 14.28 6.85
N PRO A 134 2.25 13.39 7.01
CA PRO A 134 3.58 13.79 7.40
C PRO A 134 4.18 14.89 6.51
N THR A 135 5.22 15.53 7.03
CA THR A 135 5.97 16.60 6.34
C THR A 135 6.34 16.19 4.92
N LEU A 136 6.01 17.05 3.95
CA LEU A 136 6.50 16.96 2.58
C LEU A 136 7.97 17.40 2.56
N VAL A 137 8.89 16.49 2.20
CA VAL A 137 10.34 16.71 2.28
C VAL A 137 11.02 16.81 0.92
N ASP A 138 10.40 16.29 -0.14
CA ASP A 138 10.95 16.39 -1.51
C ASP A 138 9.85 16.28 -2.57
N MET A 139 10.24 16.46 -3.83
CA MET A 139 9.40 16.30 -5.02
C MET A 139 10.15 15.54 -6.13
N GLU A 140 9.48 14.55 -6.71
CA GLU A 140 9.94 13.75 -7.84
C GLU A 140 9.08 14.04 -9.09
N ASP A 141 9.36 13.37 -10.22
CA ASP A 141 8.53 13.38 -11.43
C ASP A 141 8.18 14.78 -11.97
N GLY A 142 9.16 15.69 -11.98
CA GLY A 142 8.94 17.07 -12.45
C GLY A 142 8.11 17.95 -11.50
N GLY A 143 7.69 17.41 -10.36
CA GLY A 143 6.87 18.09 -9.36
C GLY A 143 5.45 17.56 -9.22
N ASP A 144 5.12 16.46 -9.91
CA ASP A 144 3.80 15.82 -9.84
C ASP A 144 3.69 14.86 -8.66
N THR A 145 4.83 14.39 -8.13
CA THR A 145 4.90 13.44 -7.00
C THR A 145 5.66 14.09 -5.84
N GLY A 146 5.04 14.11 -4.66
CA GLY A 146 5.66 14.55 -3.42
C GLY A 146 6.21 13.36 -2.62
N VAL A 147 7.34 13.57 -1.95
CA VAL A 147 7.94 12.59 -1.02
C VAL A 147 7.72 13.07 0.40
N LEU A 148 7.05 12.25 1.21
CA LEU A 148 6.80 12.55 2.62
C LEU A 148 7.94 12.05 3.51
N ALA A 149 8.04 12.59 4.73
CA ALA A 149 9.08 12.24 5.69
C ALA A 149 9.09 10.75 6.07
N ASN A 150 7.94 10.08 5.98
CA ASN A 150 7.81 8.63 6.16
C ASN A 150 8.04 7.83 4.86
N THR A 151 8.66 8.46 3.85
CA THR A 151 9.04 7.89 2.54
C THR A 151 7.89 7.55 1.59
N TRP A 152 6.65 7.89 1.95
CA TRP A 152 5.52 7.75 1.05
C TRP A 152 5.65 8.70 -0.14
N ARG A 153 5.22 8.23 -1.31
CA ARG A 153 5.09 9.04 -2.51
C ARG A 153 3.63 9.27 -2.81
N ILE A 154 3.25 10.53 -2.94
CA ILE A 154 1.86 10.93 -3.11
C ILE A 154 1.73 11.97 -4.21
N LYS A 155 0.60 11.95 -4.90
CA LYS A 155 0.34 12.90 -5.98
C LYS A 155 0.16 14.32 -5.44
N LEU A 156 0.74 15.29 -6.13
CA LEU A 156 0.57 16.72 -5.87
C LEU A 156 -0.40 17.29 -6.89
N THR A 157 -1.31 18.18 -6.46
CA THR A 157 -2.13 18.94 -7.42
C THR A 157 -1.26 19.91 -8.21
N ASP A 158 -1.69 20.23 -9.43
CA ASP A 158 -1.22 21.42 -10.12
C ASP A 158 -1.48 22.66 -9.25
N GLY A 159 -0.40 23.33 -8.85
CA GLY A 159 -0.49 24.55 -8.05
C GLY A 159 -0.87 24.32 -6.59
N VAL A 160 -0.14 23.45 -5.88
CA VAL A 160 -0.26 23.28 -4.42
C VAL A 160 -0.24 24.64 -3.70
N THR A 161 -1.27 24.89 -2.89
CA THR A 161 -1.41 26.12 -2.10
C THR A 161 -0.36 26.11 -0.98
N ARG A 162 0.27 27.26 -0.73
CA ARG A 162 1.36 27.39 0.25
C ARG A 162 0.96 28.44 1.27
N THR A 163 0.77 28.02 2.52
CA THR A 163 0.23 28.87 3.58
C THR A 163 1.21 28.98 4.73
N CYS A 164 1.69 30.20 5.00
CA CYS A 164 2.57 30.49 6.13
C CYS A 164 2.18 31.83 6.77
N ALA A 165 2.63 32.08 7.99
CA ALA A 165 2.44 33.40 8.59
C ALA A 165 3.31 34.44 7.86
N GLY A 166 2.66 35.45 7.28
CA GLY A 166 3.30 36.45 6.41
C GLY A 166 3.32 36.01 4.94
N GLU A 167 3.96 36.81 4.08
CA GLU A 167 4.08 36.46 2.67
C GLU A 167 5.00 35.24 2.50
N PRO A 168 4.57 34.15 1.83
CA PRO A 168 5.42 33.01 1.59
C PRO A 168 6.67 33.44 0.83
N ARG A 169 7.84 33.15 1.39
CA ARG A 169 9.14 33.59 0.84
C ARG A 169 9.59 32.81 -0.40
N SER A 170 8.81 31.83 -0.84
CA SER A 170 9.19 30.90 -1.90
C SER A 170 8.42 31.15 -3.19
N ALA A 171 9.15 31.31 -4.30
CA ALA A 171 8.55 31.45 -5.63
C ALA A 171 7.93 30.14 -6.14
N THR A 172 8.44 28.99 -5.68
CA THR A 172 8.01 27.64 -6.11
C THR A 172 7.74 26.73 -4.92
N LEU A 173 7.07 25.59 -5.15
CA LEU A 173 6.89 24.56 -4.12
C LEU A 173 8.21 23.93 -3.68
N ARG A 174 9.14 23.69 -4.61
CA ARG A 174 10.51 23.25 -4.31
C ARG A 174 11.19 24.14 -3.27
N ALA A 175 11.21 25.45 -3.54
CA ALA A 175 11.82 26.43 -2.65
C ALA A 175 11.08 26.54 -1.30
N PHE A 176 9.77 26.23 -1.27
CA PHE A 176 9.01 26.13 -0.04
C PHE A 176 9.51 24.95 0.82
N ILE A 177 9.58 23.76 0.22
CA ILE A 177 10.04 22.53 0.90
C ILE A 177 11.47 22.73 1.44
N GLU A 178 12.40 23.21 0.60
CA GLU A 178 13.77 23.50 1.01
C GLU A 178 13.89 24.49 2.19
N SER A 179 12.91 25.38 2.35
CA SER A 179 12.91 26.39 3.42
C SER A 179 12.28 25.91 4.71
N TYR A 180 11.33 24.97 4.66
CA TYR A 180 10.44 24.66 5.78
C TYR A 180 10.37 23.18 6.17
N ALA A 181 10.91 22.25 5.35
CA ALA A 181 10.85 20.82 5.66
C ALA A 181 11.53 20.49 7.00
N ASP A 182 12.66 21.14 7.31
CA ASP A 182 13.39 20.95 8.57
C ASP A 182 12.62 21.46 9.80
N SER A 183 11.80 22.51 9.65
CA SER A 183 10.96 23.05 10.72
C SER A 183 9.60 22.34 10.83
N GLY A 184 9.22 21.55 9.83
CA GLY A 184 7.93 20.89 9.74
C GLY A 184 6.97 21.59 8.78
N ILE A 185 6.27 20.77 8.01
CA ILE A 185 5.21 21.18 7.09
C ILE A 185 4.01 20.30 7.38
N ARG A 186 2.85 20.92 7.59
CA ARG A 186 1.58 20.21 7.59
C ARG A 186 1.11 20.03 6.16
N THR A 187 1.17 18.80 5.67
CA THR A 187 0.77 18.43 4.32
C THR A 187 -0.72 18.07 4.32
N VAL A 188 -1.53 18.75 3.50
CA VAL A 188 -2.98 18.53 3.44
C VAL A 188 -3.34 17.84 2.13
N LEU A 189 -3.81 16.60 2.26
CA LEU A 189 -4.37 15.78 1.20
C LEU A 189 -5.88 16.04 1.08
N ASP A 190 -6.40 16.17 -0.14
CA ASP A 190 -7.83 16.15 -0.42
C ASP A 190 -8.27 14.71 -0.74
N LEU A 191 -9.25 14.20 0.02
CA LEU A 191 -9.74 12.81 -0.09
C LEU A 191 -10.64 12.59 -1.31
N ASP A 192 -11.24 13.65 -1.88
CA ASP A 192 -12.07 13.53 -3.08
C ASP A 192 -11.20 13.51 -4.36
N ARG A 193 -9.95 14.03 -4.26
CA ARG A 193 -9.03 14.22 -5.39
C ARG A 193 -7.80 13.30 -5.37
N ASP A 194 -7.55 12.61 -4.27
CA ASP A 194 -6.36 11.81 -4.01
C ASP A 194 -5.04 12.57 -4.21
N GLU A 195 -5.06 13.88 -3.96
CA GLU A 195 -3.97 14.80 -4.26
C GLU A 195 -3.68 15.75 -3.09
N VAL A 196 -2.40 16.01 -2.81
CA VAL A 196 -2.00 17.07 -1.89
C VAL A 196 -2.36 18.42 -2.51
N VAL A 197 -3.20 19.17 -1.82
CA VAL A 197 -3.73 20.46 -2.29
C VAL A 197 -3.11 21.66 -1.58
N GLU A 198 -2.63 21.48 -0.36
CA GLU A 198 -2.07 22.56 0.45
C GLU A 198 -0.91 22.07 1.32
N VAL A 199 0.08 22.94 1.51
CA VAL A 199 1.16 22.79 2.48
C VAL A 199 1.20 24.00 3.41
N ILE A 200 1.26 23.75 4.71
CA ILE A 200 1.20 24.78 5.74
C ILE A 200 2.48 24.74 6.58
N CYS A 201 3.15 25.87 6.75
CA CYS A 201 4.31 25.96 7.64
C CYS A 201 3.90 25.66 9.09
N GLU A 202 4.60 24.75 9.78
CA GLU A 202 4.52 24.67 11.24
C GLU A 202 5.51 25.69 11.83
N GLN A 203 5.07 26.50 12.80
CA GLN A 203 5.85 27.60 13.40
C GLN A 203 6.76 27.10 14.52
#